data_AF-A0A815XLM7-F1
#
_entry.id   AF-A0A815XLM7-F1
#
_cell.length_a   1.000
_cell.length_b   1.000
_cell.length_c   1.000
_cell.angle_alpha   90.00
_cell.angle_beta   90.00
_cell.angle_gamma   90.00
#
_symmetry.space_group_name_H-M   'P 1'
#
loop_
_entity.id
_entity.type
_entity.pdbx_description
1 polymer ?
#
loop_
_entity_poly.entity_id
_entity_poly.type
_entity_poly.pdbx_seq_one_letter_code
_entity_poly.pdbx_strand_id
1 'polypeptide(L)'
;MQELNQLKAELIGKFCFGRDSHASFQLYRSGVYDEPACSSIQDDHCALVVGFDATDTQLYYIVKSFWKTSWGNDGYIWMSRNKNNQCGIATRVSYPLVAHWHLFCDL
;
A
#
# COMPACT_ATOMS: atom_id res chain seq x y z
N MET A 1 4.95 -4.13 -16.69
CA MET A 1 5.42 -4.36 -15.30
C MET A 1 4.64 -3.55 -14.29
N GLN A 2 4.45 -2.25 -14.49
CA GLN A 2 3.75 -1.38 -13.53
C GLN A 2 2.27 -1.74 -13.34
N GLU A 3 1.53 -2.02 -14.43
CA GLU A 3 0.15 -2.51 -14.34
C GLU A 3 0.05 -3.83 -13.58
N LEU A 4 0.95 -4.78 -13.84
CA LEU A 4 1.01 -6.04 -13.09
C LEU A 4 1.28 -5.79 -11.59
N ASN A 5 2.14 -4.83 -11.24
CA ASN A 5 2.39 -4.48 -9.85
C ASN A 5 1.21 -3.76 -9.19
N GLN A 6 0.42 -2.99 -9.94
CA GLN A 6 -0.85 -2.46 -9.45
C GLN A 6 -1.83 -3.58 -9.12
N LEU A 7 -1.99 -4.57 -10.01
CA LEU A 7 -2.80 -5.76 -9.73
C LEU A 7 -2.29 -6.53 -8.50
N LYS A 8 -0.98 -6.60 -8.29
CA LYS A 8 -0.41 -7.19 -7.07
C LYS A 8 -0.68 -6.37 -5.82
N ALA A 9 -0.80 -5.05 -5.92
CA ALA A 9 -1.14 -4.18 -4.80
C ALA A 9 -2.65 -4.21 -4.49
N GLU A 10 -3.48 -4.54 -5.47
CA GLU A 10 -4.90 -4.87 -5.25
C GLU A 10 -5.06 -6.16 -4.44
N LEU A 11 -4.10 -7.08 -4.57
CA LEU A 11 -3.95 -8.21 -3.66
C LEU A 11 -3.29 -7.75 -2.35
N ILE A 12 -3.55 -8.46 -1.25
CA ILE A 12 -2.88 -8.20 0.03
C ILE A 12 -1.37 -8.40 -0.15
N GLY A 13 -0.63 -7.30 -0.11
CA GLY A 13 0.76 -7.29 -0.57
C GLY A 13 1.62 -6.27 0.17
N LYS A 14 2.88 -6.65 0.42
CA LYS A 14 3.89 -5.72 0.92
C LYS A 14 4.35 -4.86 -0.24
N PHE A 15 4.25 -3.55 -0.08
CA PHE A 15 4.84 -2.57 -0.98
C PHE A 15 5.89 -1.76 -0.25
N CYS A 16 6.83 -1.22 -1.01
CA CYS A 16 7.76 -0.22 -0.51
C CYS A 16 7.55 1.08 -1.30
N PHE A 17 7.59 2.21 -0.59
CA PHE A 17 7.32 3.54 -1.14
C PHE A 17 8.37 4.55 -0.67
N GLY A 18 8.40 5.68 -1.37
CA GLY A 18 9.37 6.74 -1.14
C GLY A 18 9.04 7.68 -0.01
N ARG A 19 10.02 7.85 0.88
CA ARG A 19 10.10 8.76 2.02
C ARG A 19 8.81 8.91 2.83
N ASP A 20 8.79 8.12 3.90
CA ASP A 20 8.08 8.37 5.17
C ASP A 20 8.50 9.69 5.87
N SER A 21 9.40 10.47 5.26
CA SER A 21 9.92 11.73 5.79
C SER A 21 9.09 12.96 5.42
N HIS A 22 8.08 12.85 4.55
CA HIS A 22 7.22 13.99 4.29
C HIS A 22 6.44 14.31 5.56
N ALA A 23 6.50 15.56 6.00
CA ALA A 23 5.76 16.00 7.19
C ALA A 23 4.24 15.73 7.03
N SER A 24 3.73 15.79 5.81
CA SER A 24 2.35 15.42 5.46
C SER A 24 2.00 13.97 5.81
N PHE A 25 2.93 13.03 5.62
CA PHE A 25 2.74 11.63 5.99
C PHE A 25 2.79 11.48 7.51
N GLN A 26 3.81 12.02 8.16
CA GLN A 26 3.97 11.93 9.63
C GLN A 26 2.77 12.53 10.38
N LEU A 27 2.20 13.60 9.84
CA LEU A 27 1.05 14.30 10.40
C LEU A 27 -0.30 13.82 9.84
N TYR A 28 -0.31 12.79 9.00
CA TYR A 28 -1.54 12.25 8.42
C TYR A 28 -2.54 11.84 9.51
N ARG A 29 -3.80 12.25 9.32
CA ARG A 29 -4.90 11.98 10.25
C ARG A 29 -6.06 11.26 9.58
N SER A 30 -6.45 11.67 8.38
CA SER A 30 -7.58 11.07 7.66
C SER A 30 -7.62 11.50 6.19
N GLY A 31 -8.55 10.92 5.44
CA GLY A 31 -8.78 11.22 4.02
C GLY A 31 -7.81 10.50 3.07
N VAL A 32 -7.93 10.76 1.77
CA VAL A 32 -7.02 10.18 0.77
C VAL A 32 -5.72 10.99 0.75
N TYR A 33 -4.62 10.33 1.09
CA TYR A 33 -3.28 10.87 1.04
C TYR A 33 -2.80 11.00 -0.40
N ASP A 34 -2.42 12.23 -0.76
CA ASP A 34 -1.88 12.59 -2.07
C ASP A 34 -0.77 13.62 -1.86
N GLU A 35 0.49 13.22 -2.06
CA GLU A 35 1.67 14.05 -1.81
C GLU A 35 2.37 14.36 -3.14
N PRO A 36 2.23 15.58 -3.69
CA PRO A 36 2.81 15.94 -4.98
C PRO A 36 4.33 15.80 -5.06
N ALA A 37 5.02 15.93 -3.92
CA ALA A 37 6.48 15.82 -3.86
C ALA A 37 6.99 14.38 -3.66
N CYS A 38 6.08 13.40 -3.59
CA CYS A 38 6.44 12.01 -3.36
C CYS A 38 7.13 11.41 -4.58
N SER A 39 8.20 10.64 -4.35
CA SER A 39 8.91 9.95 -5.42
C SER A 39 8.21 8.65 -5.79
N SER A 40 8.16 8.32 -7.08
CA SER A 40 7.69 7.02 -7.56
C SER A 40 8.79 5.97 -7.72
N ILE A 41 10.06 6.32 -7.46
CA ILE A 41 11.23 5.47 -7.75
C ILE A 41 12.18 5.27 -6.58
N GLN A 42 12.22 6.19 -5.62
CA GLN A 42 12.95 5.98 -4.37
C GLN A 42 12.01 5.25 -3.43
N ASP A 43 12.44 4.13 -2.85
CA ASP A 43 11.71 3.50 -1.75
C ASP A 43 12.65 3.27 -0.57
N ASP A 44 12.26 3.72 0.61
CA ASP A 44 12.99 3.60 1.87
C ASP A 44 12.13 2.98 2.99
N HIS A 45 10.84 2.81 2.76
CA HIS A 45 9.88 2.33 3.72
C HIS A 45 8.96 1.28 3.10
N CYS A 46 8.46 0.32 3.89
CA CYS A 46 7.53 -0.69 3.39
C CYS A 46 6.30 -0.84 4.29
N ALA A 47 5.13 -0.99 3.67
CA ALA A 47 3.86 -1.18 4.33
C ALA A 47 3.05 -2.29 3.64
N LEU A 48 1.88 -2.61 4.20
CA LEU A 48 1.02 -3.68 3.73
C LEU A 48 -0.26 -3.07 3.15
N VAL A 49 -0.51 -3.28 1.85
CA VAL A 49 -1.84 -3.05 1.28
C VAL A 49 -2.75 -4.16 1.77
N VAL A 50 -3.89 -3.79 2.34
CA VAL A 50 -4.88 -4.74 2.90
C VAL A 50 -6.22 -4.69 2.16
N GLY A 51 -6.37 -3.74 1.23
CA GLY A 51 -7.57 -3.58 0.43
C GLY A 51 -7.51 -2.33 -0.43
N PHE A 52 -8.58 -2.05 -1.15
CA PHE A 52 -8.73 -0.87 -1.98
C PHE A 52 -10.22 -0.54 -2.11
N ASP A 53 -10.53 0.73 -2.38
CA ASP A 53 -11.88 1.16 -2.70
C ASP A 53 -12.02 1.39 -4.21
N ALA A 54 -13.03 0.79 -4.81
CA ALA A 54 -13.35 0.91 -6.24
C ALA A 54 -14.69 1.62 -6.50
N THR A 55 -15.37 2.08 -5.45
CA THR A 55 -16.78 2.49 -5.51
C THR A 55 -16.99 3.99 -5.50
N ASP A 56 -15.98 4.78 -5.12
CA ASP A 56 -16.05 6.24 -5.04
C ASP A 56 -15.36 6.94 -6.22
N THR A 57 -15.69 8.22 -6.41
CA THR A 57 -15.04 9.19 -7.29
C THR A 57 -13.55 9.38 -7.02
N GLN A 58 -13.10 9.13 -5.78
CA GLN A 58 -11.69 9.16 -5.40
C GLN A 58 -11.19 7.78 -5.00
N LEU A 59 -10.45 7.14 -5.92
CA LEU A 59 -9.91 5.80 -5.72
C LEU A 59 -8.71 5.81 -4.78
N TYR A 60 -8.65 4.84 -3.85
CA TYR A 60 -7.54 4.69 -2.92
C TYR A 60 -7.22 3.23 -2.59
N TYR A 61 -5.97 3.00 -2.17
CA TYR A 61 -5.53 1.78 -1.50
C TYR A 61 -5.65 1.96 0.01
N ILE A 62 -6.05 0.91 0.71
CA ILE A 62 -6.05 0.85 2.17
C ILE A 62 -4.74 0.21 2.60
N VAL A 63 -3.91 1.01 3.27
CA VAL A 63 -2.58 0.59 3.72
C VAL A 63 -2.56 0.52 5.24
N LYS A 64 -2.12 -0.61 5.76
CA LYS A 64 -1.86 -0.79 7.19
C LYS A 64 -0.45 -0.28 7.50
N SER A 65 -0.35 0.68 8.41
CA SER A 65 0.91 1.14 8.99
C SER A 65 1.33 0.24 10.16
N PHE A 66 2.59 0.34 10.57
CA PHE A 66 3.09 -0.24 11.82
C PHE A 66 3.09 0.76 12.98
N TRP A 67 2.58 1.97 12.78
CA TRP A 67 2.43 2.97 13.84
C TRP A 67 1.20 2.67 14.73
N LYS A 68 1.12 3.39 15.86
CA LYS A 68 0.00 3.25 16.80
C LYS A 68 -1.33 3.63 16.12
N THR A 69 -2.42 3.08 16.63
CA THR A 69 -3.79 3.39 16.17
C THR A 69 -4.15 4.87 16.28
N SER A 70 -3.46 5.65 17.11
CA SER A 70 -3.64 7.10 17.20
C SER A 70 -3.17 7.89 15.97
N TRP A 71 -2.48 7.24 15.03
CA TRP A 71 -2.04 7.85 13.78
C TRP A 71 -2.95 7.44 12.62
N GLY A 72 -3.22 8.38 11.71
CA GLY A 72 -4.07 8.14 10.55
C GLY A 72 -5.49 7.69 10.93
N ASN A 73 -6.11 6.95 10.01
CA ASN A 73 -7.41 6.33 10.22
C ASN A 73 -7.22 5.04 11.02
N ASP A 74 -7.13 5.14 12.35
CA ASP A 74 -6.96 4.00 13.25
C ASP A 74 -5.71 3.12 12.96
N GLY A 75 -4.61 3.74 12.56
CA GLY A 75 -3.37 3.07 12.15
C GLY A 75 -3.29 2.73 10.66
N TYR A 76 -4.26 3.19 9.87
CA TYR A 76 -4.29 3.01 8.43
C TYR A 76 -4.14 4.34 7.70
N ILE A 77 -3.68 4.25 6.45
CA ILE A 77 -3.64 5.36 5.50
C ILE A 77 -4.32 4.96 4.21
N TRP A 78 -5.10 5.89 3.65
CA TRP A 78 -5.71 5.72 2.34
C TRP A 78 -4.83 6.39 1.30
N MET A 79 -4.07 5.63 0.52
CA MET A 79 -3.14 6.16 -0.48
C MET A 79 -3.84 6.35 -1.82
N SER A 80 -3.64 7.47 -2.50
CA SER A 80 -4.28 7.72 -3.80
C SER A 80 -3.95 6.64 -4.84
N ARG A 81 -4.99 6.14 -5.52
CA ARG A 81 -4.88 5.11 -6.56
C ARG A 81 -5.01 5.72 -7.94
N ASN A 82 -4.36 5.11 -8.93
CA ASN A 82 -4.37 5.53 -10.35
C ASN A 82 -3.89 6.99 -10.55
N LYS A 83 -2.98 7.45 -9.69
CA LYS A 83 -2.35 8.76 -9.71
C LYS A 83 -0.86 8.65 -10.04
N ASN A 84 -0.55 8.15 -11.23
CA ASN A 84 0.83 8.02 -11.74
C ASN A 84 1.81 7.34 -10.76
N ASN A 85 1.37 6.24 -10.14
CA ASN A 85 2.15 5.50 -9.14
C ASN A 85 2.61 6.39 -7.98
N GLN A 86 1.64 7.11 -7.38
CA GLN A 86 1.87 8.01 -6.25
C GLN A 86 2.70 7.29 -5.16
N CYS A 87 3.75 7.98 -4.72
CA CYS A 87 4.75 7.47 -3.77
C CYS A 87 5.45 6.15 -4.14
N GLY A 88 5.26 5.60 -5.33
CA GLY A 88 5.89 4.33 -5.70
C GLY A 88 5.15 3.10 -5.15
N ILE A 89 3.87 3.22 -4.79
CA ILE A 89 3.08 2.12 -4.23
C ILE A 89 3.08 0.84 -5.09
N ALA A 90 3.25 0.98 -6.41
CA ALA A 90 3.35 -0.12 -7.37
C ALA A 90 4.78 -0.35 -7.92
N THR A 91 5.81 0.22 -7.29
CA THR A 91 7.21 0.10 -7.74
C THR A 91 7.81 -1.24 -7.34
N ARG A 92 7.72 -1.59 -6.05
CA ARG A 92 8.21 -2.87 -5.50
C ARG A 92 7.12 -3.55 -4.68
N VAL A 93 6.31 -4.36 -5.35
CA VAL A 93 5.17 -5.08 -4.74
C VAL A 93 5.43 -6.59 -4.72
N SER A 94 5.16 -7.20 -3.58
CA SER A 94 5.22 -8.64 -3.36
C SER A 94 4.00 -9.12 -2.59
N TYR A 95 3.54 -10.32 -2.89
CA TYR A 95 2.43 -10.96 -2.19
C TYR A 95 2.82 -12.42 -1.91
N PRO A 96 2.41 -13.00 -0.78
CA PRO A 96 2.72 -14.38 -0.46
C PRO A 96 1.88 -15.33 -1.32
N LEU A 97 2.51 -16.40 -1.81
CA LEU A 97 1.81 -17.57 -2.32
C LEU A 97 1.69 -18.58 -1.18
N VAL A 98 0.49 -18.75 -0.64
CA VAL A 98 0.24 -19.74 0.42
C VAL A 98 -0.13 -21.06 -0.24
N ALA A 99 0.79 -22.02 -0.22
CA ALA A 99 0.51 -23.40 -0.60
C ALA A 99 0.10 -24.20 0.63
N HIS A 100 -1.04 -24.88 0.56
CA HIS A 100 -1.50 -25.77 1.62
C HIS A 100 -0.86 -27.16 1.42
N TRP A 101 0.08 -27.54 2.28
CA TRP A 101 0.84 -28.79 2.14
C TRP A 101 0.14 -30.05 2.69
N HIS A 102 -1.12 -29.97 3.11
CA HIS A 102 -1.83 -31.07 3.80
C HIS A 102 -2.50 -32.10 2.87
N LEU A 103 -2.08 -32.24 1.61
CA LEU A 103 -2.65 -33.25 0.67
C LEU A 103 -1.71 -34.43 0.36
N PHE A 104 -0.58 -34.59 1.06
CA PHE A 104 0.41 -35.65 0.79
C PHE A 104 0.83 -36.48 2.02
N CYS A 105 0.03 -36.56 3.08
CA CYS A 105 0.33 -37.43 4.23
C CYS A 105 -0.67 -38.57 4.48
N ASP A 106 -1.66 -38.77 3.61
CA ASP A 106 -2.62 -39.88 3.71
C ASP A 106 -2.38 -40.99 2.66
N LEU A 107 -1.12 -41.22 2.25
CA LEU A 107 -0.71 -42.40 1.46
C LEU A 107 0.29 -43.25 2.24
#